data_AF-A0A2W6E452-F1
#
_entry.id   AF-A0A2W6E452-F1
#
_cell.length_a   1.000
_cell.length_b   1.000
_cell.length_c   1.000
_cell.angle_alpha   90.00
_cell.angle_beta   90.00
_cell.angle_gamma   90.00
#
_symmetry.space_group_name_H-M   'P 1'
#
loop_
_entity.id
_entity.type
_entity.pdbx_description
1 polymer ?
#
loop_
_entity_poly.entity_id
_entity_poly.type
_entity_poly.pdbx_seq_one_letter_code
_entity_poly.pdbx_strand_id
1 'polypeptide(L)'
;FAFLGGEDWKPEDSPLDPVARIAMVVNLMTEDNLPSYHREIATRFGRDGAWGEWVGRWTAEEGRHAIAIRDYLVTTRGADPVEVERLRMLHMAAGYDSGDKTMLQALAYVSFQELATRVSHRNTGAATGCPIAEQLLARVATDENLHMVFYRNLGAAALDRDPDAMLCAIRDEVVGFQMPGAGMPDFTRNSVAIAKAGIYDLRLHHDEVIMPVLRYWKVFTRDDLGPMGEQARTELSEFLVALDAQANRFIEQRDRLRARQAART
;
A
#
# COMPACT_ATOMS: atom_id res chain seq x y z
N PHE A 1 1.95 -30.16 9.56
CA PHE A 1 1.17 -30.00 10.80
C PHE A 1 1.08 -31.32 11.52
N ALA A 2 1.35 -31.33 12.82
CA ALA A 2 1.32 -32.51 13.67
C ALA A 2 -0.06 -33.14 13.76
N PHE A 3 -1.12 -32.32 13.69
CA PHE A 3 -2.51 -32.79 13.69
C PHE A 3 -2.82 -33.84 12.61
N LEU A 4 -2.17 -33.74 11.44
CA LEU A 4 -2.33 -34.69 10.32
C LEU A 4 -1.14 -35.67 10.20
N GLY A 5 -0.39 -35.88 11.29
CA GLY A 5 0.74 -36.82 11.34
C GLY A 5 2.07 -36.28 10.80
N GLY A 6 2.18 -34.96 10.54
CA GLY A 6 3.44 -34.32 10.15
C GLY A 6 4.14 -33.62 11.32
N GLU A 7 4.89 -32.55 11.00
CA GLU A 7 5.53 -31.69 12.02
C GLU A 7 4.94 -30.27 11.99
N ASP A 8 4.82 -29.67 13.17
CA ASP A 8 4.43 -28.26 13.34
C ASP A 8 5.60 -27.33 13.10
N TRP A 9 5.27 -26.09 12.75
CA TRP A 9 6.22 -25.06 12.35
C TRP A 9 7.22 -24.74 13.47
N LYS A 10 8.48 -24.53 13.07
CA LYS A 10 9.53 -23.97 13.93
C LYS A 10 10.22 -22.81 13.23
N PRO A 11 10.82 -21.85 13.96
CA PRO A 11 11.49 -20.69 13.37
C PRO A 11 12.52 -21.01 12.28
N GLU A 12 13.24 -22.12 12.41
CA GLU A 12 14.23 -22.61 11.47
C GLU A 12 13.65 -23.15 10.15
N ASP A 13 12.34 -23.43 10.09
CA ASP A 13 11.69 -23.91 8.86
C ASP A 13 11.56 -22.81 7.80
N SER A 14 11.58 -21.55 8.22
CA SER A 14 11.36 -20.40 7.34
C SER A 14 12.60 -20.11 6.49
N PRO A 15 12.50 -20.21 5.14
CA PRO A 15 13.62 -19.87 4.25
C PRO A 15 13.82 -18.35 4.08
N LEU A 16 12.88 -17.54 4.56
CA LEU A 16 12.90 -16.09 4.40
C LEU A 16 13.78 -15.42 5.46
N ASP A 17 14.54 -14.40 5.03
CA ASP A 17 15.13 -13.42 5.93
C ASP A 17 14.05 -12.82 6.86
N PRO A 18 14.35 -12.56 8.15
CA PRO A 18 13.37 -12.04 9.09
C PRO A 18 12.64 -10.78 8.62
N VAL A 19 13.31 -9.85 7.93
CA VAL A 19 12.66 -8.62 7.44
C VAL A 19 11.81 -8.89 6.21
N ALA A 20 12.26 -9.76 5.30
CA ALA A 20 11.45 -10.18 4.16
C ALA A 20 10.18 -10.91 4.62
N ARG A 21 10.27 -11.74 5.67
CA ARG A 21 9.12 -12.39 6.29
C ARG A 21 8.15 -11.38 6.91
N ILE A 22 8.65 -10.38 7.63
CA ILE A 22 7.81 -9.29 8.17
C ILE A 22 7.07 -8.57 7.04
N ALA A 23 7.78 -8.21 5.96
CA ALA A 23 7.18 -7.54 4.81
C ALA A 23 6.10 -8.40 4.14
N MET A 24 6.36 -9.69 3.94
CA MET A 24 5.38 -10.62 3.37
C MET A 24 4.12 -10.75 4.22
N VAL A 25 4.27 -10.82 5.55
CA VAL A 25 3.12 -10.88 6.48
C VAL A 25 2.35 -9.55 6.48
N VAL A 26 3.02 -8.40 6.46
CA VAL A 26 2.35 -7.08 6.38
C VAL A 26 1.58 -6.93 5.08
N ASN A 27 2.15 -7.37 3.95
CA ASN A 27 1.46 -7.39 2.68
C ASN A 27 0.23 -8.31 2.75
N LEU A 28 0.39 -9.55 3.23
CA LEU A 28 -0.74 -10.48 3.39
C LEU A 28 -1.85 -9.89 4.26
N MET A 29 -1.53 -9.30 5.40
CA MET A 29 -2.54 -8.73 6.29
C MET A 29 -3.27 -7.55 5.65
N THR A 30 -2.56 -6.76 4.83
CA THR A 30 -3.20 -5.72 4.03
C THR A 30 -4.19 -6.35 3.06
N GLU A 31 -3.77 -7.33 2.25
CA GLU A 31 -4.65 -8.03 1.29
C GLU A 31 -5.85 -8.72 1.96
N ASP A 32 -5.65 -9.37 3.11
CA ASP A 32 -6.69 -10.11 3.81
C ASP A 32 -7.84 -9.23 4.30
N ASN A 33 -7.59 -7.94 4.53
CA ASN A 33 -8.61 -7.02 5.01
C ASN A 33 -9.56 -6.56 3.89
N LEU A 34 -9.47 -7.18 2.70
CA LEU A 34 -10.34 -6.99 1.54
C LEU A 34 -11.84 -6.87 1.86
N PRO A 35 -12.45 -7.62 2.80
CA PRO A 35 -13.87 -7.43 3.12
C PRO A 35 -14.20 -6.00 3.58
N SER A 36 -13.30 -5.37 4.34
CA SER A 36 -13.46 -3.98 4.73
C SER A 36 -13.26 -3.03 3.55
N TYR A 37 -12.25 -3.27 2.71
CA TYR A 37 -11.98 -2.42 1.54
C TYR A 37 -13.11 -2.49 0.51
N HIS A 38 -13.64 -3.68 0.25
CA HIS A 38 -14.84 -3.87 -0.57
C HIS A 38 -16.01 -3.05 -0.03
N ARG A 39 -16.26 -3.10 1.29
CA ARG A 39 -17.34 -2.32 1.91
C ARG A 39 -17.14 -0.83 1.69
N GLU A 40 -15.95 -0.29 1.97
CA GLU A 40 -15.67 1.13 1.81
C GLU A 40 -15.85 1.58 0.35
N ILE A 41 -15.23 0.87 -0.59
CA ILE A 41 -15.32 1.17 -2.03
C ILE A 41 -16.75 1.08 -2.54
N ALA A 42 -17.48 0.00 -2.21
CA ALA A 42 -18.87 -0.17 -2.61
C ALA A 42 -19.78 0.92 -2.03
N THR A 43 -19.48 1.41 -0.82
CA THR A 43 -20.24 2.49 -0.18
C THR A 43 -20.00 3.83 -0.87
N ARG A 44 -18.79 4.10 -1.39
CA ARG A 44 -18.45 5.39 -2.01
C ARG A 44 -18.74 5.46 -3.51
N PHE A 45 -18.59 4.36 -4.25
CA PHE A 45 -18.85 4.33 -5.69
C PHE A 45 -20.24 3.81 -6.06
N GLY A 46 -20.88 3.07 -5.15
CA GLY A 46 -22.15 2.39 -5.42
C GLY A 46 -21.94 0.99 -6.03
N ARG A 47 -23.06 0.29 -6.22
CA ARG A 47 -23.09 -1.13 -6.61
C ARG A 47 -23.77 -1.40 -7.95
N ASP A 48 -24.15 -0.34 -8.66
CA ASP A 48 -24.93 -0.43 -9.89
C ASP A 48 -24.10 -0.01 -11.10
N GLY A 49 -24.49 -0.52 -12.28
CA GLY A 49 -23.88 -0.17 -13.56
C GLY A 49 -22.37 -0.41 -13.61
N ALA A 50 -21.63 0.50 -14.25
CA ALA A 50 -20.19 0.40 -14.42
C ALA A 50 -19.42 0.40 -13.07
N TRP A 51 -19.95 1.10 -12.06
CA TRP A 51 -19.36 1.09 -10.72
C TRP A 51 -19.51 -0.28 -10.08
N GLY A 52 -20.70 -0.88 -10.11
CA GLY A 52 -20.92 -2.24 -9.61
C GLY A 52 -20.03 -3.28 -10.27
N GLU A 53 -19.91 -3.22 -11.60
CA GLU A 53 -19.02 -4.10 -12.38
C GLU A 53 -17.56 -3.96 -11.95
N TRP A 54 -17.05 -2.72 -11.85
CA TRP A 54 -15.69 -2.47 -11.41
C TRP A 54 -15.45 -2.97 -9.98
N VAL A 55 -16.32 -2.62 -9.02
CA VAL A 55 -16.16 -3.04 -7.62
C VAL A 55 -16.13 -4.56 -7.51
N GLY A 56 -17.02 -5.26 -8.22
CA GLY A 56 -17.02 -6.72 -8.26
C GLY A 56 -15.75 -7.29 -8.87
N ARG A 57 -15.30 -6.73 -10.01
CA ARG A 57 -14.09 -7.18 -10.70
C ARG A 57 -12.84 -6.97 -9.86
N TRP A 58 -12.61 -5.74 -9.39
CA TRP A 58 -11.49 -5.37 -8.52
C TRP A 58 -11.45 -6.27 -7.28
N THR A 59 -12.59 -6.47 -6.59
CA THR A 59 -12.62 -7.35 -5.41
C THR A 59 -12.25 -8.80 -5.74
N ALA A 60 -12.71 -9.32 -6.89
CA ALA A 60 -12.34 -10.67 -7.31
C ALA A 60 -10.85 -10.78 -7.67
N GLU A 61 -10.27 -9.71 -8.22
CA GLU A 61 -8.85 -9.64 -8.55
C GLU A 61 -8.01 -9.60 -7.27
N GLU A 62 -8.30 -8.69 -6.35
CA GLU A 62 -7.67 -8.56 -5.03
C GLU A 62 -7.74 -9.83 -4.19
N GLY A 63 -8.88 -10.54 -4.23
CA GLY A 63 -9.03 -11.79 -3.49
C GLY A 63 -7.96 -12.83 -3.85
N ARG A 64 -7.43 -12.80 -5.08
CA ARG A 64 -6.35 -13.70 -5.50
C ARG A 64 -5.00 -13.35 -4.86
N HIS A 65 -4.77 -12.08 -4.51
CA HIS A 65 -3.52 -11.62 -3.91
C HIS A 65 -3.32 -12.26 -2.53
N ALA A 66 -4.33 -12.11 -1.65
CA ALA A 66 -4.33 -12.71 -0.31
C ALA A 66 -4.14 -14.23 -0.36
N ILE A 67 -4.88 -14.91 -1.26
CA ILE A 67 -4.80 -16.37 -1.43
C ILE A 67 -3.40 -16.78 -1.84
N ALA A 68 -2.83 -16.16 -2.88
CA ALA A 68 -1.50 -16.51 -3.38
C ALA A 68 -0.42 -16.31 -2.32
N ILE A 69 -0.42 -15.18 -1.60
CA ILE A 69 0.57 -14.88 -0.57
C ILE A 69 0.42 -15.84 0.62
N ARG A 70 -0.81 -16.12 1.06
CA ARG A 70 -1.08 -17.08 2.15
C ARG A 70 -0.60 -18.49 1.78
N ASP A 71 -0.99 -18.97 0.61
CA ASP A 71 -0.62 -20.30 0.15
C ASP A 71 0.90 -20.44 0.05
N TYR A 72 1.60 -19.41 -0.44
CA TYR A 72 3.06 -19.37 -0.43
C TYR A 72 3.61 -19.50 1.01
N LEU A 73 3.17 -18.66 1.94
CA LEU A 73 3.67 -18.68 3.33
C LEU A 73 3.41 -20.03 4.02
N VAL A 74 2.23 -20.62 3.84
CA VAL A 74 1.87 -21.89 4.47
C VAL A 74 2.62 -23.06 3.84
N THR A 75 2.67 -23.15 2.52
CA THR A 75 3.29 -24.29 1.81
C THR A 75 4.82 -24.29 1.90
N THR A 76 5.43 -23.12 1.96
CA THR A 76 6.88 -22.98 2.13
C THR A 76 7.32 -22.92 3.59
N ARG A 77 6.37 -22.93 4.53
CA ARG A 77 6.63 -22.68 5.96
C ARG A 77 7.35 -21.35 6.20
N GLY A 78 7.11 -20.37 5.32
CA GLY A 78 7.74 -19.05 5.31
C GLY A 78 7.39 -18.17 6.51
N ALA A 79 6.32 -18.48 7.23
CA ALA A 79 5.97 -17.86 8.51
C ALA A 79 5.23 -18.84 9.41
N ASP A 80 5.15 -18.52 10.71
CA ASP A 80 4.33 -19.29 11.65
C ASP A 80 2.85 -19.21 11.23
N PRO A 81 2.26 -20.32 10.78
CA PRO A 81 0.87 -20.33 10.30
C PRO A 81 -0.13 -20.06 11.42
N VAL A 82 0.20 -20.36 12.68
CA VAL A 82 -0.69 -20.09 13.82
C VAL A 82 -0.73 -18.59 14.10
N GLU A 83 0.42 -17.93 14.10
CA GLU A 83 0.50 -16.49 14.35
C GLU A 83 -0.11 -15.69 13.19
N VAL A 84 0.13 -16.11 11.94
CA VAL A 84 -0.47 -15.48 10.76
C VAL A 84 -2.01 -15.54 10.80
N GLU A 85 -2.61 -16.69 11.13
CA GLU A 85 -4.08 -16.79 11.22
C GLU A 85 -4.65 -16.03 12.43
N ARG A 86 -3.94 -15.98 13.57
CA ARG A 86 -4.36 -15.14 14.70
C ARG A 86 -4.34 -13.66 14.34
N LEU A 87 -3.27 -13.20 13.71
CA LEU A 87 -3.12 -11.82 13.27
C LEU A 87 -4.22 -11.46 12.27
N ARG A 88 -4.51 -12.36 11.33
CA ARG A 88 -5.61 -12.21 10.37
C ARG A 88 -6.95 -12.03 11.08
N MET A 89 -7.28 -12.89 12.04
CA MET A 89 -8.54 -12.80 12.78
C MET A 89 -8.66 -11.47 13.53
N LEU A 90 -7.58 -10.99 14.16
CA LEU A 90 -7.56 -9.69 14.82
C LEU A 90 -7.74 -8.54 13.84
N HIS A 91 -6.98 -8.55 12.74
CA HIS A 91 -6.97 -7.45 11.79
C HIS A 91 -8.27 -7.35 10.99
N MET A 92 -8.79 -8.46 10.47
CA MET A 92 -10.05 -8.50 9.72
C MET A 92 -11.27 -8.19 10.60
N ALA A 93 -11.26 -8.59 11.87
CA ALA A 93 -12.35 -8.27 12.79
C ALA A 93 -12.37 -6.78 13.17
N ALA A 94 -11.20 -6.15 13.30
CA ALA A 94 -11.11 -4.70 13.47
C ALA A 94 -11.57 -3.95 12.21
N GLY A 95 -11.19 -4.47 11.03
CA GLY A 95 -11.51 -3.88 9.74
C GLY A 95 -10.80 -2.56 9.49
N TYR A 96 -11.13 -1.93 8.39
CA TYR A 96 -10.75 -0.56 8.03
C TYR A 96 -12.01 0.29 7.87
N ASP A 97 -11.96 1.53 8.32
CA ASP A 97 -13.05 2.50 8.20
C ASP A 97 -12.49 3.78 7.56
N SER A 98 -13.08 4.19 6.43
CA SER A 98 -12.66 5.40 5.72
C SER A 98 -13.22 6.68 6.35
N GLY A 99 -14.02 6.57 7.41
CA GLY A 99 -14.71 7.69 8.04
C GLY A 99 -15.72 8.31 7.08
N ASP A 100 -15.82 9.63 7.08
CA ASP A 100 -16.78 10.37 6.23
C ASP A 100 -16.20 10.75 4.86
N LYS A 101 -15.21 9.98 4.36
CA LYS A 101 -14.60 10.27 3.05
C LYS A 101 -15.65 10.33 1.95
N THR A 102 -15.59 11.41 1.17
CA THR A 102 -16.37 11.59 -0.05
C THR A 102 -15.90 10.62 -1.13
N MET A 103 -16.67 10.51 -2.22
CA MET A 103 -16.27 9.72 -3.38
C MET A 103 -14.94 10.20 -3.99
N LEU A 104 -14.71 11.51 -4.09
CA LEU A 104 -13.47 12.07 -4.65
C LEU A 104 -12.27 11.79 -3.75
N GLN A 105 -12.44 11.87 -2.42
CA GLN A 105 -11.42 11.51 -1.46
C GLN A 105 -11.10 10.01 -1.53
N ALA A 106 -12.12 9.15 -1.60
CA ALA A 106 -11.90 7.72 -1.78
C ALA A 106 -11.15 7.42 -3.09
N LEU A 107 -11.53 8.07 -4.19
CA LEU A 107 -10.88 7.94 -5.50
C LEU A 107 -9.42 8.40 -5.49
N ALA A 108 -9.14 9.56 -4.87
CA ALA A 108 -7.79 10.06 -4.71
C ALA A 108 -6.95 9.09 -3.85
N TYR A 109 -7.49 8.64 -2.71
CA TYR A 109 -6.84 7.69 -1.82
C TYR A 109 -6.41 6.40 -2.53
N VAL A 110 -7.34 5.71 -3.20
CA VAL A 110 -7.03 4.44 -3.88
C VAL A 110 -6.07 4.62 -5.05
N SER A 111 -6.06 5.78 -5.72
CA SER A 111 -5.09 6.07 -6.78
C SER A 111 -3.64 6.07 -6.26
N PHE A 112 -3.40 6.55 -5.04
CA PHE A 112 -2.09 6.49 -4.39
C PHE A 112 -1.83 5.13 -3.73
N GLN A 113 -2.83 4.56 -3.07
CA GLN A 113 -2.67 3.34 -2.30
C GLN A 113 -2.33 2.14 -3.19
N GLU A 114 -2.94 2.00 -4.36
CA GLU A 114 -2.63 0.95 -5.36
C GLU A 114 -1.19 1.07 -5.91
N LEU A 115 -0.68 2.30 -6.04
CA LEU A 115 0.71 2.49 -6.42
C LEU A 115 1.66 2.16 -5.26
N ALA A 116 1.25 2.42 -4.02
CA ALA A 116 2.02 2.07 -2.83
C ALA A 116 2.14 0.55 -2.65
N THR A 117 1.04 -0.21 -2.79
CA THR A 117 1.02 -1.67 -2.74
C THR A 117 1.83 -2.27 -3.87
N ARG A 118 1.73 -1.76 -5.10
CA ARG A 118 2.62 -2.14 -6.20
C ARG A 118 4.10 -2.05 -5.81
N VAL A 119 4.53 -0.92 -5.25
CA VAL A 119 5.93 -0.71 -4.82
C VAL A 119 6.28 -1.67 -3.69
N SER A 120 5.40 -1.82 -2.68
CA SER A 120 5.61 -2.71 -1.54
C SER A 120 5.77 -4.18 -1.97
N HIS A 121 4.87 -4.69 -2.81
CA HIS A 121 4.89 -6.07 -3.31
C HIS A 121 6.15 -6.33 -4.14
N ARG A 122 6.47 -5.44 -5.09
CA ARG A 122 7.67 -5.60 -5.92
C ARG A 122 8.95 -5.64 -5.08
N ASN A 123 9.09 -4.72 -4.14
CA ASN A 123 10.29 -4.64 -3.31
C ASN A 123 10.35 -5.79 -2.29
N THR A 124 9.21 -6.22 -1.76
CA THR A 124 9.12 -7.40 -0.88
C THR A 124 9.56 -8.66 -1.63
N GLY A 125 9.09 -8.85 -2.87
CA GLY A 125 9.50 -9.95 -3.74
C GLY A 125 11.01 -10.03 -3.90
N ALA A 126 11.63 -8.91 -4.27
CA ALA A 126 13.10 -8.83 -4.40
C ALA A 126 13.82 -9.10 -3.08
N ALA A 127 13.31 -8.58 -1.95
CA ALA A 127 13.91 -8.76 -0.63
C ALA A 127 13.86 -10.21 -0.13
N THR A 128 12.95 -11.05 -0.66
CA THR A 128 12.88 -12.45 -0.25
C THR A 128 14.09 -13.29 -0.68
N GLY A 129 14.80 -12.89 -1.75
CA GLY A 129 15.82 -13.72 -2.39
C GLY A 129 15.28 -15.04 -2.98
N CYS A 130 13.96 -15.22 -3.02
CA CYS A 130 13.30 -16.44 -3.50
C CYS A 130 12.68 -16.18 -4.88
N PRO A 131 13.14 -16.87 -5.95
CA PRO A 131 12.62 -16.66 -7.30
C PRO A 131 11.11 -16.89 -7.45
N ILE A 132 10.53 -17.79 -6.63
CA ILE A 132 9.09 -18.07 -6.65
C ILE A 132 8.31 -16.94 -6.00
N ALA A 133 8.76 -16.42 -4.85
CA ALA A 133 8.13 -15.28 -4.20
C ALA A 133 8.22 -14.01 -5.05
N GLU A 134 9.37 -13.79 -5.69
CA GLU A 134 9.57 -12.66 -6.60
C GLU A 134 8.61 -12.73 -7.79
N GLN A 135 8.46 -13.89 -8.43
CA GLN A 135 7.50 -14.08 -9.53
C GLN A 135 6.05 -13.90 -9.07
N LEU A 136 5.70 -14.42 -7.89
CA LEU A 136 4.36 -14.28 -7.31
C LEU A 136 4.03 -12.81 -7.06
N LEU A 137 4.89 -12.09 -6.33
CA LEU A 137 4.65 -10.69 -6.01
C LEU A 137 4.79 -9.76 -7.21
N ALA A 138 5.55 -10.14 -8.24
CA ALA A 138 5.55 -9.42 -9.51
C ALA A 138 4.21 -9.52 -10.24
N ARG A 139 3.50 -10.65 -10.13
CA ARG A 139 2.14 -10.79 -10.68
C ARG A 139 1.14 -9.94 -9.90
N VAL A 140 1.18 -10.00 -8.57
CA VAL A 140 0.36 -9.11 -7.72
C VAL A 140 0.62 -7.66 -8.08
N ALA A 141 1.88 -7.21 -8.06
CA ALA A 141 2.25 -5.83 -8.42
C ALA A 141 1.85 -5.41 -9.86
N THR A 142 1.61 -6.37 -10.75
CA THR A 142 1.08 -6.08 -12.09
C THR A 142 -0.40 -5.74 -12.03
N ASP A 143 -1.17 -6.48 -11.24
CA ASP A 143 -2.60 -6.22 -11.02
C ASP A 143 -2.78 -4.86 -10.32
N GLU A 144 -2.04 -4.59 -9.24
CA GLU A 144 -1.99 -3.28 -8.55
C GLU A 144 -1.68 -2.12 -9.51
N ASN A 145 -0.78 -2.33 -10.48
CA ASN A 145 -0.48 -1.32 -11.49
C ASN A 145 -1.69 -1.05 -12.40
N LEU A 146 -2.45 -2.08 -12.76
CA LEU A 146 -3.65 -1.94 -13.59
C LEU A 146 -4.76 -1.25 -12.82
N HIS A 147 -4.95 -1.59 -11.55
CA HIS A 147 -5.90 -0.92 -10.65
C HIS A 147 -5.54 0.56 -10.47
N MET A 148 -4.27 0.86 -10.19
CA MET A 148 -3.76 2.23 -10.13
C MET A 148 -4.02 3.00 -11.42
N VAL A 149 -3.77 2.39 -12.59
CA VAL A 149 -4.05 3.02 -13.89
C VAL A 149 -5.55 3.31 -14.03
N PHE A 150 -6.42 2.39 -13.63
CA PHE A 150 -7.86 2.59 -13.65
C PHE A 150 -8.26 3.79 -12.78
N TYR A 151 -7.86 3.80 -11.52
CA TYR A 151 -8.23 4.86 -10.57
C TYR A 151 -7.65 6.23 -10.92
N ARG A 152 -6.37 6.31 -11.33
CA ARG A 152 -5.82 7.61 -11.73
C ARG A 152 -6.49 8.18 -12.99
N ASN A 153 -6.94 7.33 -13.91
CA ASN A 153 -7.65 7.79 -15.11
C ASN A 153 -9.02 8.37 -14.73
N LEU A 154 -9.73 7.74 -13.79
CA LEU A 154 -10.94 8.31 -13.20
C LEU A 154 -10.66 9.63 -12.47
N GLY A 155 -9.55 9.72 -11.73
CA GLY A 155 -9.13 10.96 -11.08
C GLY A 155 -8.83 12.09 -12.08
N ALA A 156 -8.26 11.76 -13.24
CA ALA A 156 -8.07 12.74 -14.32
C ALA A 156 -9.41 13.23 -14.88
N ALA A 157 -10.36 12.32 -15.14
CA ALA A 157 -11.71 12.70 -15.57
C ALA A 157 -12.45 13.53 -14.52
N ALA A 158 -12.23 13.28 -13.22
CA ALA A 158 -12.78 14.08 -12.14
C ALA A 158 -12.18 15.49 -12.12
N LEU A 159 -10.85 15.63 -12.29
CA LEU A 159 -10.20 16.92 -12.44
C LEU A 159 -10.72 17.72 -13.64
N ASP A 160 -10.97 17.07 -14.77
CA ASP A 160 -11.50 17.75 -15.96
C ASP A 160 -12.97 18.19 -15.80
N ARG A 161 -13.70 17.61 -14.84
CA ARG A 161 -15.09 17.93 -14.57
C ARG A 161 -15.26 18.96 -13.45
N ASP A 162 -14.52 18.82 -12.37
CA ASP A 162 -14.54 19.70 -11.20
C ASP A 162 -13.11 19.80 -10.62
N PRO A 163 -12.26 20.65 -11.22
CA PRO A 163 -10.84 20.70 -10.90
C PRO A 163 -10.59 21.17 -9.46
N ASP A 164 -11.40 22.09 -8.93
CA ASP A 164 -11.28 22.60 -7.56
C ASP A 164 -11.61 21.50 -6.54
N ALA A 165 -12.78 20.87 -6.66
CA ALA A 165 -13.20 19.85 -5.71
C ALA A 165 -12.25 18.65 -5.71
N MET A 166 -11.82 18.20 -6.90
CA MET A 166 -10.90 17.08 -7.00
C MET A 166 -9.50 17.46 -6.48
N LEU A 167 -9.01 18.68 -6.69
CA LEU A 167 -7.71 19.08 -6.15
C LEU A 167 -7.74 19.23 -4.63
N CYS A 168 -8.85 19.71 -4.04
CA CYS A 168 -9.04 19.66 -2.58
C CYS A 168 -8.97 18.22 -2.06
N ALA A 169 -9.65 17.26 -2.72
CA ALA A 169 -9.60 15.86 -2.32
C ALA A 169 -8.19 15.27 -2.43
N ILE A 170 -7.45 15.59 -3.51
CA ILE A 170 -6.05 15.16 -3.67
C ILE A 170 -5.18 15.72 -2.54
N ARG A 171 -5.32 17.01 -2.21
CA ARG A 171 -4.60 17.64 -1.10
C ARG A 171 -4.90 16.93 0.21
N ASP A 172 -6.18 16.71 0.53
CA ASP A 172 -6.60 16.05 1.77
C ASP A 172 -5.97 14.66 1.90
N GLU A 173 -5.99 13.88 0.82
CA GLU A 173 -5.51 12.50 0.82
C GLU A 173 -3.98 12.38 0.82
N VAL A 174 -3.26 13.32 0.21
CA VAL A 174 -1.79 13.34 0.28
C VAL A 174 -1.32 13.81 1.65
N VAL A 175 -1.93 14.85 2.20
CA VAL A 175 -1.56 15.41 3.52
C VAL A 175 -1.96 14.45 4.65
N GLY A 176 -3.14 13.84 4.54
CA GLY A 176 -3.71 12.93 5.52
C GLY A 176 -3.44 11.45 5.24
N PHE A 177 -2.50 11.12 4.36
CA PHE A 177 -2.33 9.75 3.89
C PHE A 177 -2.05 8.79 5.05
N GLN A 178 -2.85 7.72 5.13
CA GLN A 178 -2.70 6.64 6.10
C GLN A 178 -2.59 5.30 5.38
N MET A 179 -1.56 4.53 5.70
CA MET A 179 -1.46 3.14 5.23
C MET A 179 -2.64 2.32 5.76
N PRO A 180 -3.32 1.50 4.93
CA PRO A 180 -4.42 0.66 5.37
C PRO A 180 -4.06 -0.27 6.55
N GLY A 181 -2.79 -0.68 6.63
CA GLY A 181 -2.26 -1.52 7.70
C GLY A 181 -2.07 -0.81 9.05
N ALA A 182 -2.32 0.51 9.17
CA ALA A 182 -2.05 1.28 10.38
C ALA A 182 -2.76 0.74 11.65
N GLY A 183 -3.91 0.08 11.49
CA GLY A 183 -4.64 -0.58 12.59
C GLY A 183 -4.16 -1.99 12.96
N MET A 184 -3.16 -2.54 12.25
CA MET A 184 -2.64 -3.88 12.50
C MET A 184 -1.79 -3.92 13.78
N PRO A 185 -1.88 -5.01 14.58
CA PRO A 185 -0.94 -5.25 15.68
C PRO A 185 0.53 -5.13 15.24
N ASP A 186 1.35 -4.47 16.06
CA ASP A 186 2.78 -4.24 15.81
C ASP A 186 3.13 -3.48 14.51
N PHE A 187 2.16 -2.85 13.83
CA PHE A 187 2.40 -2.19 12.55
C PHE A 187 3.54 -1.17 12.59
N THR A 188 3.59 -0.31 13.60
CA THR A 188 4.67 0.70 13.74
C THR A 188 6.05 0.08 13.84
N ARG A 189 6.19 -1.04 14.56
CA ARG A 189 7.48 -1.74 14.67
C ARG A 189 7.86 -2.35 13.33
N ASN A 190 6.90 -2.99 12.67
CA ASN A 190 7.10 -3.67 11.39
C ASN A 190 7.42 -2.67 10.27
N SER A 191 6.73 -1.54 10.20
CA SER A 191 6.96 -0.49 9.21
C SER A 191 8.35 0.14 9.35
N VAL A 192 8.86 0.33 10.58
CA VAL A 192 10.23 0.76 10.82
C VAL A 192 11.26 -0.26 10.33
N ALA A 193 11.01 -1.56 10.52
CA ALA A 193 11.91 -2.61 10.02
C ALA A 193 11.94 -2.64 8.48
N ILE A 194 10.77 -2.61 7.85
CA ILE A 194 10.57 -2.56 6.40
C ILE A 194 11.28 -1.33 5.80
N ALA A 195 11.13 -0.16 6.42
CA ALA A 195 11.77 1.08 5.96
C ALA A 195 13.30 1.05 6.09
N LYS A 196 13.84 0.47 7.17
CA LYS A 196 15.29 0.30 7.35
C LYS A 196 15.89 -0.69 6.35
N ALA A 197 15.14 -1.71 5.95
CA ALA A 197 15.53 -2.61 4.86
C ALA A 197 15.45 -1.95 3.48
N GLY A 198 14.72 -0.84 3.35
CA GLY A 198 14.51 -0.15 2.07
C GLY A 198 13.44 -0.82 1.20
N ILE A 199 12.55 -1.60 1.82
CA ILE A 199 11.44 -2.25 1.11
C ILE A 199 10.34 -1.22 0.82
N TYR A 200 9.96 -0.43 1.83
CA TYR A 200 9.04 0.70 1.67
C TYR A 200 9.36 1.75 2.73
N ASP A 201 9.65 2.98 2.29
CA ASP A 201 9.99 4.09 3.16
C ASP A 201 9.39 5.41 2.65
N LEU A 202 9.61 6.49 3.40
CA LEU A 202 9.04 7.79 3.08
C LEU A 202 9.56 8.37 1.75
N ARG A 203 10.81 8.07 1.37
CA ARG A 203 11.36 8.51 0.08
C ARG A 203 10.66 7.77 -1.05
N LEU A 204 10.52 6.45 -0.95
CA LEU A 204 9.81 5.65 -1.94
C LEU A 204 8.35 6.12 -2.06
N HIS A 205 7.68 6.39 -0.94
CA HIS A 205 6.32 6.91 -0.97
C HIS A 205 6.24 8.28 -1.68
N HIS A 206 7.17 9.19 -1.43
CA HIS A 206 7.19 10.47 -2.13
C HIS A 206 7.47 10.29 -3.64
N ASP A 207 8.58 9.63 -3.99
CA ASP A 207 9.12 9.62 -5.35
C ASP A 207 8.40 8.64 -6.30
N GLU A 208 7.99 7.49 -5.78
CA GLU A 208 7.42 6.37 -6.56
C GLU A 208 5.90 6.27 -6.44
N VAL A 209 5.28 6.97 -5.47
CA VAL A 209 3.82 6.92 -5.24
C VAL A 209 3.17 8.28 -5.47
N ILE A 210 3.51 9.30 -4.67
CA ILE A 210 2.82 10.59 -4.72
C ILE A 210 3.17 11.34 -6.01
N MET A 211 4.45 11.59 -6.25
CA MET A 211 4.87 12.42 -7.38
C MET A 211 4.47 11.87 -8.76
N PRO A 212 4.52 10.56 -9.06
CA PRO A 212 4.09 10.04 -10.35
C PRO A 212 2.60 10.29 -10.63
N VAL A 213 1.73 10.15 -9.64
CA VAL A 213 0.28 10.37 -9.80
C VAL A 213 0.00 11.87 -9.96
N LEU A 214 0.61 12.73 -9.14
CA LEU A 214 0.47 14.18 -9.27
C LEU A 214 0.98 14.71 -10.62
N ARG A 215 2.09 14.15 -11.14
CA ARG A 215 2.59 14.46 -12.48
C ARG A 215 1.62 14.03 -13.57
N TYR A 216 1.03 12.83 -13.45
CA TYR A 216 0.04 12.34 -14.40
C TYR A 216 -1.18 13.27 -14.47
N TRP A 217 -1.67 13.72 -13.31
CA TRP A 217 -2.77 14.68 -13.19
C TRP A 217 -2.40 16.14 -13.52
N LYS A 218 -1.11 16.41 -13.79
CA LYS A 218 -0.60 17.74 -14.14
C LYS A 218 -0.90 18.81 -13.09
N VAL A 219 -1.04 18.43 -11.81
CA VAL A 219 -1.53 19.29 -10.72
C VAL A 219 -0.87 20.67 -10.68
N PHE A 220 0.45 20.73 -10.87
CA PHE A 220 1.22 21.97 -10.79
C PHE A 220 1.28 22.78 -12.09
N THR A 221 0.70 22.27 -13.17
CA THR A 221 0.68 22.92 -14.49
C THR A 221 -0.73 23.15 -15.01
N ARG A 222 -1.77 22.79 -14.24
CA ARG A 222 -3.16 23.14 -14.55
C ARG A 222 -3.35 24.66 -14.47
N ASP A 223 -4.09 25.19 -15.43
CA ASP A 223 -4.44 26.61 -15.59
C ASP A 223 -5.96 26.86 -15.47
N ASP A 224 -6.72 25.83 -15.10
CA ASP A 224 -8.18 25.82 -14.99
C ASP A 224 -8.69 25.76 -13.54
N LEU A 225 -7.82 26.02 -12.56
CA LEU A 225 -8.17 26.05 -11.14
C LEU A 225 -8.82 27.39 -10.76
N GLY A 226 -9.90 27.30 -10.00
CA GLY A 226 -10.48 28.40 -9.25
C GLY A 226 -9.77 28.64 -7.91
N PRO A 227 -10.27 29.58 -7.10
CA PRO A 227 -9.61 29.99 -5.85
C PRO A 227 -9.39 28.86 -4.84
N MET A 228 -10.32 27.91 -4.75
CA MET A 228 -10.20 26.79 -3.81
C MET A 228 -9.15 25.79 -4.29
N GLY A 229 -9.15 25.49 -5.59
CA GLY A 229 -8.12 24.66 -6.22
C GLY A 229 -6.72 25.27 -6.06
N GLU A 230 -6.57 26.57 -6.30
CA GLU A 230 -5.30 27.28 -6.13
C GLU A 230 -4.77 27.26 -4.70
N GLN A 231 -5.67 27.42 -3.72
CA GLN A 231 -5.32 27.27 -2.31
C GLN A 231 -4.86 25.84 -2.00
N ALA A 232 -5.62 24.84 -2.42
CA ALA A 232 -5.26 23.43 -2.21
C ALA A 232 -3.93 23.06 -2.88
N ARG A 233 -3.64 23.62 -4.07
CA ARG A 233 -2.35 23.47 -4.76
C ARG A 233 -1.18 24.01 -3.95
N THR A 234 -1.37 25.18 -3.34
CA THR A 234 -0.35 25.84 -2.51
C THR A 234 -0.05 25.01 -1.28
N GLU A 235 -1.09 24.60 -0.55
CA GLU A 235 -0.97 23.76 0.66
C GLU A 235 -0.32 22.41 0.34
N LEU A 236 -0.71 21.79 -0.78
CA LEU A 236 -0.10 20.55 -1.27
C LEU A 236 1.40 20.76 -1.59
N SER A 237 1.76 21.85 -2.26
CA SER A 237 3.15 22.15 -2.59
C SER A 237 4.01 22.35 -1.32
N GLU A 238 3.49 23.06 -0.32
CA GLU A 238 4.17 23.26 0.96
C GLU A 238 4.40 21.93 1.68
N PHE A 239 3.37 21.07 1.71
CA PHE A 239 3.48 19.74 2.29
C PHE A 239 4.53 18.88 1.57
N LEU A 240 4.56 18.88 0.24
CA LEU A 240 5.54 18.10 -0.54
C LEU A 240 6.98 18.54 -0.27
N VAL A 241 7.23 19.84 -0.11
CA VAL A 241 8.56 20.35 0.29
C VAL A 241 8.96 19.82 1.66
N ALA A 242 8.04 19.84 2.62
CA ALA A 242 8.30 19.30 3.96
C ALA A 242 8.54 17.78 3.95
N LEU A 243 7.73 17.05 3.17
CA LEU A 243 7.83 15.62 2.97
C LEU A 243 9.17 15.22 2.33
N ASP A 244 9.60 15.92 1.29
CA ASP A 244 10.90 15.70 0.65
C ASP A 244 12.06 15.91 1.63
N ALA A 245 12.01 17.00 2.40
CA ALA A 245 13.02 17.28 3.42
C ALA A 245 13.06 16.19 4.52
N GLN A 246 11.90 15.66 4.91
CA GLN A 246 11.81 14.55 5.87
C GLN A 246 12.37 13.24 5.28
N ALA A 247 12.05 12.94 4.03
CA ALA A 247 12.55 11.77 3.33
C ALA A 247 14.09 11.81 3.16
N ASN A 248 14.65 12.98 2.83
CA ASN A 248 16.11 13.18 2.78
C ASN A 248 16.78 12.91 4.12
N ARG A 249 16.26 13.49 5.21
CA ARG A 249 16.78 13.24 6.57
C ARG A 249 16.72 11.77 6.94
N PHE A 250 15.65 11.07 6.57
CA PHE A 250 15.51 9.63 6.84
C PHE A 250 16.59 8.81 6.12
N ILE A 251 16.84 9.07 4.84
CA ILE A 251 17.87 8.38 4.06
C ILE A 251 19.25 8.62 4.63
N GLU A 252 19.60 9.88 4.92
CA GLU A 252 20.90 10.21 5.51
C GLU A 252 21.14 9.45 6.82
N GLN A 253 20.11 9.36 7.68
CA GLN A 253 20.20 8.60 8.93
C GLN A 253 20.38 7.11 8.68
N ARG A 254 19.63 6.52 7.74
CA ARG A 254 19.75 5.11 7.37
C ARG A 254 21.14 4.78 6.85
N ASP A 255 21.68 5.61 5.95
CA ASP A 255 22.98 5.37 5.34
C ASP A 255 24.11 5.53 6.36
N ARG A 256 24.02 6.50 7.28
CA ARG A 256 24.94 6.62 8.42
C ARG A 256 24.92 5.38 9.32
N LEU A 257 23.74 4.82 9.58
CA LEU A 257 23.60 3.59 10.39
C LEU A 257 24.22 2.38 9.68
N ARG A 258 23.96 2.22 8.38
CA ARG A 258 24.54 1.15 7.55
C ARG A 258 26.07 1.25 7.50
N ALA A 259 26.61 2.46 7.29
CA ALA A 259 28.05 2.69 7.30
C ALA A 259 28.69 2.35 8.66
N ARG A 260 28.03 2.70 9.78
CA ARG A 260 28.50 2.34 11.13
C ARG A 260 28.46 0.84 11.39
N GLN A 261 27.46 0.13 10.87
CA GLN A 261 27.36 -1.33 10.99
C GLN A 261 28.45 -2.02 10.16
N ALA A 262 28.65 -1.59 8.92
CA ALA A 262 29.70 -2.10 8.04
C ALA A 262 31.11 -1.88 8.62
N ALA A 263 31.34 -0.78 9.33
CA ALA A 263 32.62 -0.51 10.00
C ALA A 263 32.86 -1.33 11.29
N ARG A 264 31.84 -2.06 11.78
CA ARG A 264 31.92 -2.92 12.97
C ARG A 264 32.03 -4.41 12.64
N THR A 265 31.82 -4.77 11.38
CA THR A 265 32.00 -6.12 10.81
C THR A 265 33.31 -6.19 10.06
#